data_AF-A0A250VUT1-F1
#
_entry.id   AF-A0A250VUT1-F1
#
_cell.length_a   1.000
_cell.length_b   1.000
_cell.length_c   1.000
_cell.angle_alpha   90.00
_cell.angle_beta   90.00
_cell.angle_gamma   90.00
#
_symmetry.space_group_name_H-M   'P 1'
#
loop_
_entity.id
_entity.type
_entity.pdbx_description
1 polymer ?
#
loop_
_entity_poly.entity_id
_entity_poly.type
_entity_poly.pdbx_seq_one_letter_code
_entity_poly.pdbx_strand_id
1 'polypeptide(L)'
;MPVELPAPVAELALHQVAIRRSHAVLGRTESPWLFPGGQPGRPISAWAMGERLRKLGIRLAEARSTALFQLATELPAAVLARTLDIDITVAVKRQRAAAGDWGAYAAEVSRRNSEA
;
A
#
# COMPACT_ATOMS: atom_id res chain seq x y z
N MET A 1 0.91 13.31 -6.30
CA MET A 1 -0.53 13.43 -5.99
C MET A 1 -0.76 12.79 -4.63
N PRO A 2 -1.62 13.36 -3.76
CA PRO A 2 -2.02 12.70 -2.52
C PRO A 2 -2.74 11.38 -2.86
N VAL A 3 -2.55 10.35 -2.03
CA VAL A 3 -3.24 9.07 -2.16
C VAL A 3 -4.57 9.17 -1.42
N GLU A 4 -5.68 8.93 -2.13
CA GLU A 4 -6.98 8.79 -1.51
C GLU A 4 -7.11 7.42 -0.85
N LEU A 5 -7.53 7.39 0.41
CA LEU A 5 -7.77 6.16 1.15
C LEU A 5 -9.21 5.68 0.91
N PRO A 6 -9.44 4.41 0.54
CA PRO A 6 -10.78 3.85 0.46
C PRO A 6 -11.53 3.99 1.79
N ALA A 7 -12.85 4.26 1.73
CA ALA A 7 -13.66 4.58 2.92
C ALA A 7 -13.48 3.62 4.11
N PRO A 8 -13.45 2.28 3.94
CA PRO A 8 -13.26 1.37 5.08
C PRO A 8 -11.89 1.54 5.77
N VAL A 9 -10.85 1.89 5.00
CA VAL A 9 -9.50 2.12 5.52
C VAL A 9 -9.40 3.50 6.16
N ALA A 10 -10.07 4.50 5.57
CA ALA A 10 -10.15 5.85 6.11
C ALA A 10 -10.82 5.87 7.50
N GLU A 11 -11.91 5.14 7.68
CA GLU A 11 -12.59 5.00 8.98
C GLU A 11 -11.67 4.39 10.04
N LEU A 12 -10.94 3.32 9.69
CA LEU A 12 -9.96 2.70 10.59
C LEU A 12 -8.82 3.66 10.94
N ALA A 13 -8.35 4.45 9.98
CA ALA A 13 -7.31 5.45 10.21
C ALA A 13 -7.80 6.56 11.15
N LEU A 14 -9.02 7.06 10.97
CA LEU A 14 -9.63 8.06 11.84
C LEU A 14 -9.87 7.54 13.25
N HIS A 15 -10.36 6.30 13.39
CA HIS A 15 -10.49 5.65 14.68
C HIS A 15 -9.13 5.50 15.36
N GLN A 16 -8.09 5.09 14.62
CA GLN A 16 -6.72 4.99 15.12
C GLN A 16 -6.17 6.35 15.57
N VAL A 17 -6.49 7.44 14.86
CA VAL A 17 -6.15 8.81 15.26
C VAL A 17 -6.77 9.16 16.62
N ALA A 18 -8.02 8.78 16.86
CA ALA A 18 -8.71 9.09 18.11
C ALA A 18 -8.17 8.29 19.32
N ILE A 19 -7.71 7.06 19.10
CA ILE A 19 -7.24 6.17 20.17
C ILE A 19 -5.72 6.15 20.35
N ARG A 20 -4.95 6.77 19.45
CA ARG A 20 -3.48 6.73 19.51
C ARG A 20 -3.01 7.31 20.84
N ARG A 21 -2.13 6.57 21.52
CA ARG A 21 -1.48 7.02 22.75
C ARG A 21 0.02 6.88 22.58
N SER A 22 0.75 7.96 22.81
CA SER A 22 2.20 7.87 22.95
C SER A 22 2.51 6.93 24.13
N HIS A 23 3.26 5.85 23.89
CA HIS A 23 3.72 4.96 24.94
C HIS A 23 4.94 5.54 25.71
N ALA A 24 5.21 6.83 25.56
CA ALA A 24 6.23 7.56 26.30
C ALA A 24 5.98 7.46 27.81
N VAL A 25 6.94 6.85 28.52
CA VAL A 25 6.95 6.67 29.98
C VAL A 25 6.87 8.02 30.74
N LEU A 26 7.14 9.15 30.09
CA LEU A 26 7.29 10.47 30.72
C LEU A 26 6.24 11.52 30.32
N GLY A 27 5.15 11.13 29.67
CA GLY A 27 4.07 12.07 29.39
C GLY A 27 3.08 11.48 28.40
N ARG A 28 1.81 11.42 28.81
CA ARG A 28 0.69 11.10 27.92
C ARG A 28 0.44 12.28 26.99
N THR A 29 1.36 12.53 26.07
CA THR A 29 1.21 13.57 25.05
C THR A 29 0.65 12.94 23.77
N GLU A 30 -0.16 13.71 23.04
CA GLU A 30 -0.56 13.42 21.66
C GLU A 30 0.66 13.00 20.83
N SER A 31 0.59 11.86 20.14
CA SER A 31 1.66 11.44 19.25
C SER A 31 1.41 11.99 17.85
N PRO A 32 2.41 12.58 17.17
CA PRO A 32 2.27 13.02 15.78
C PRO A 32 2.19 11.83 14.81
N TRP A 33 2.45 10.61 15.26
CA TRP A 33 2.44 9.40 14.44
C TRP A 33 1.12 8.63 14.60
N LEU A 34 0.58 8.13 13.48
CA LEU A 34 -0.60 7.27 13.48
C LEU A 34 -0.39 5.99 14.32
N PHE A 35 0.83 5.45 14.26
CA PHE A 35 1.27 4.30 15.05
C PHE A 35 2.45 4.69 15.96
N PRO A 36 2.19 5.08 17.21
CA PRO A 36 3.25 5.48 18.14
C PRO A 36 4.13 4.29 18.55
N GLY A 37 5.44 4.54 18.61
CA GLY A 37 6.43 3.58 19.13
C GLY A 37 6.58 3.66 20.64
N GLY A 38 7.47 2.82 21.19
CA GLY A 38 7.80 2.82 22.62
C GLY A 38 8.68 4.01 23.07
N GLN A 39 9.23 4.76 22.12
CA GLN A 39 10.03 5.96 22.39
C GLN A 39 9.20 7.21 22.09
N PRO A 40 9.23 8.25 22.95
CA PRO A 40 8.54 9.51 22.70
C PRO A 40 8.92 10.09 21.32
N GLY A 41 7.92 10.53 20.56
CA GLY A 41 8.12 11.18 19.26
C GLY A 41 8.59 10.26 18.12
N ARG A 42 8.73 8.95 18.34
CA ARG A 42 9.11 8.00 17.29
C ARG A 42 7.93 7.13 16.84
N PRO A 43 7.84 6.78 15.54
CA PRO A 43 6.89 5.79 15.07
C PRO A 43 7.30 4.40 15.57
N ILE A 44 6.34 3.47 15.55
CA ILE A 44 6.64 2.05 15.74
C ILE A 44 7.61 1.56 14.66
N SER A 45 8.57 0.70 15.03
CA SER A 45 9.50 0.13 14.06
C SER A 45 8.77 -0.82 13.10
N ALA A 46 9.26 -0.92 11.86
CA ALA A 46 8.69 -1.84 10.86
C ALA A 46 8.67 -3.29 11.37
N TRP A 47 9.71 -3.70 12.11
CA TRP A 47 9.77 -5.02 12.74
C TRP A 47 8.67 -5.21 13.79
N ALA A 48 8.48 -4.26 14.70
CA ALA A 48 7.45 -4.35 15.74
C ALA A 48 6.04 -4.28 15.17
N MET A 49 5.83 -3.52 14.11
CA MET A 49 4.56 -3.49 13.35
C MET A 49 4.31 -4.83 12.65
N GLY A 50 5.32 -5.39 11.99
CA GLY A 50 5.25 -6.71 11.36
C GLY A 50 4.89 -7.80 12.36
N GLU A 51 5.51 -7.78 13.54
CA GLU A 51 5.24 -8.75 14.61
C GLU A 51 3.81 -8.60 15.19
N ARG A 52 3.31 -7.38 15.36
CA ARG A 52 1.91 -7.13 15.76
C ARG A 52 0.92 -7.68 14.74
N LEU A 53 1.16 -7.42 13.45
CA LEU A 53 0.30 -7.91 12.38
C LEU A 53 0.35 -9.44 12.27
N ARG A 54 1.53 -10.05 12.44
CA ARG A 54 1.69 -11.51 12.47
C ARG A 54 0.89 -12.15 13.61
N LYS A 55 0.86 -11.52 14.79
CA LYS A 55 0.04 -11.99 15.92
C LYS A 55 -1.46 -11.95 15.64
N LEU A 56 -1.90 -11.05 14.75
CA LEU A 56 -3.28 -10.98 14.26
C LEU A 56 -3.54 -11.93 13.07
N GLY A 57 -2.57 -12.78 12.70
CA GLY A 57 -2.67 -13.67 11.55
C GLY A 57 -2.36 -13.01 10.20
N ILE A 58 -2.00 -11.72 10.19
CA ILE A 58 -1.73 -10.96 8.96
C ILE A 58 -0.25 -11.09 8.59
N ARG A 59 0.03 -11.78 7.48
CA ARG A 59 1.39 -11.91 6.94
C ARG A 59 1.64 -10.77 5.94
N LEU A 60 2.43 -9.76 6.33
CA LEU A 60 2.68 -8.56 5.51
C LEU A 60 3.12 -8.86 4.08
N ALA A 61 4.01 -9.83 3.90
CA ALA A 61 4.53 -10.17 2.57
C ALA A 61 3.44 -10.74 1.65
N GLU A 62 2.54 -11.55 2.21
CA GLU A 62 1.41 -12.13 1.47
C GLU A 62 0.34 -11.08 1.22
N ALA A 63 -0.06 -10.31 2.24
CA ALA A 63 -1.02 -9.22 2.09
C ALA A 63 -0.56 -8.19 1.05
N ARG A 64 0.73 -7.82 1.05
CA ARG A 64 1.32 -6.94 0.05
C ARG A 64 1.29 -7.58 -1.33
N SER A 65 1.61 -8.86 -1.44
CA SER A 65 1.61 -9.57 -2.73
C SER A 65 0.19 -9.70 -3.29
N THR A 66 -0.81 -10.01 -2.46
CA THR A 66 -2.22 -10.09 -2.84
C THR A 66 -2.77 -8.73 -3.26
N ALA A 67 -2.52 -7.67 -2.50
CA ALA A 67 -2.96 -6.32 -2.89
C ALA A 67 -2.31 -5.87 -4.21
N LEU A 68 -1.02 -6.17 -4.40
CA LEU A 68 -0.33 -5.91 -5.66
C LEU A 68 -0.88 -6.76 -6.82
N PHE A 69 -1.31 -7.99 -6.55
CA PHE A 69 -1.91 -8.87 -7.54
C PHE A 69 -3.31 -8.39 -7.95
N GLN A 70 -4.15 -7.99 -6.99
CA GLN A 70 -5.45 -7.37 -7.24
C GLN A 70 -5.29 -6.09 -8.07
N LEU A 71 -4.37 -5.20 -7.67
CA LEU A 71 -4.04 -4.02 -8.47
C LEU A 71 -3.53 -4.40 -9.86
N ALA A 72 -2.76 -5.47 -10.00
CA ALA A 72 -2.26 -5.93 -11.29
C ALA A 72 -3.32 -6.57 -12.19
N THR A 73 -4.43 -7.02 -11.63
CA THR A 73 -5.61 -7.44 -12.38
C THR A 73 -6.37 -6.23 -12.92
N GLU A 74 -6.47 -5.15 -12.14
CA GLU A 74 -7.24 -3.94 -12.47
C GLU A 74 -6.45 -2.86 -13.25
N LEU A 75 -5.13 -2.88 -13.18
CA LEU A 75 -4.25 -1.87 -13.77
C LEU A 75 -3.23 -2.51 -14.72
N PRO A 76 -3.04 -1.96 -15.93
CA PRO A 76 -1.97 -2.38 -16.83
C PRO A 76 -0.58 -2.19 -16.18
N ALA A 77 0.39 -3.05 -16.54
CA ALA A 77 1.75 -3.02 -15.97
C ALA A 77 2.44 -1.65 -16.08
N ALA A 78 2.21 -0.90 -17.16
CA ALA A 78 2.75 0.45 -17.33
C ALA A 78 2.17 1.46 -16.34
N VAL A 79 0.89 1.32 -16.00
CA VAL A 79 0.21 2.17 -15.00
C VAL A 79 0.68 1.76 -13.61
N LEU A 80 0.77 0.47 -13.32
CA LEU A 80 1.33 -0.04 -12.05
C LEU A 80 2.75 0.44 -11.79
N ALA A 81 3.63 0.38 -12.81
CA ALA A 81 5.02 0.82 -12.70
C ALA A 81 5.10 2.31 -12.32
N ARG A 82 4.28 3.16 -12.94
CA ARG A 82 4.20 4.60 -12.62
C ARG A 82 3.55 4.87 -11.27
N THR A 83 2.49 4.15 -10.91
CA THR A 83 1.74 4.39 -9.67
C THR A 83 2.49 3.90 -8.44
N LEU A 84 3.24 2.80 -8.56
CA LEU A 84 3.97 2.18 -7.45
C LEU A 84 5.47 2.50 -7.47
N ASP A 85 5.92 3.26 -8.47
CA ASP A 85 7.33 3.60 -8.72
C ASP A 85 8.24 2.35 -8.71
N ILE A 86 7.79 1.30 -9.41
CA ILE A 86 8.51 0.03 -9.53
C ILE A 86 8.96 -0.18 -10.97
N ASP A 87 10.05 -0.93 -11.14
CA ASP A 87 10.56 -1.29 -12.46
C ASP A 87 9.47 -1.97 -13.32
N ILE A 88 9.39 -1.57 -14.59
CA ILE A 88 8.38 -2.05 -15.54
C ILE A 88 8.46 -3.57 -15.74
N THR A 89 9.65 -4.17 -15.65
CA THR A 89 9.85 -5.62 -15.74
C THR A 89 9.21 -6.34 -14.56
N VAL A 90 9.33 -5.77 -13.36
CA VAL A 90 8.68 -6.30 -12.15
C VAL A 90 7.16 -6.16 -12.25
N ALA A 91 6.67 -5.04 -12.79
CA ALA A 91 5.24 -4.83 -13.03
C ALA A 91 4.68 -5.82 -14.06
N VAL A 92 5.35 -6.05 -15.19
CA VAL A 92 4.95 -7.02 -16.23
C VAL A 92 4.94 -8.45 -15.68
N LYS A 93 5.95 -8.84 -14.89
CA LYS A 93 5.98 -10.17 -14.26
C LYS A 93 4.79 -10.37 -13.32
N ARG A 94 4.43 -9.35 -12.54
CA ARG A 94 3.27 -9.40 -11.63
C ARG A 94 1.94 -9.40 -12.38
N GLN A 95 1.83 -8.62 -13.45
CA GLN A 95 0.63 -8.60 -14.29
C GLN A 95 0.40 -9.94 -14.99
N ARG A 96 1.46 -10.59 -15.51
CA ARG A 96 1.36 -11.93 -16.09
C ARG A 96 0.95 -12.99 -15.06
N ALA A 97 1.46 -12.88 -13.83
CA ALA A 97 1.00 -13.75 -12.75
C ALA A 97 -0.48 -13.50 -12.41
N ALA A 98 -0.96 -12.27 -12.56
CA ALA A 98 -2.33 -11.82 -12.28
C ALA A 98 -3.40 -12.22 -13.31
N ALA A 99 -3.01 -12.91 -14.39
CA ALA A 99 -3.90 -13.40 -15.46
C ALA A 99 -4.87 -12.35 -16.03
N GLY A 100 -4.51 -11.06 -15.99
CA GLY A 100 -5.36 -9.98 -16.51
C GLY A 100 -5.38 -9.95 -18.04
N ASP A 101 -6.56 -10.11 -18.62
CA ASP A 101 -6.79 -10.00 -20.07
C ASP A 101 -6.91 -8.52 -20.49
N TRP A 102 -5.80 -7.97 -20.97
CA TRP A 102 -5.66 -6.53 -21.27
C TRP A 102 -5.51 -6.22 -22.77
N GLY A 103 -6.06 -7.07 -23.64
CA GLY A 103 -6.06 -6.84 -25.10
C GLY A 103 -6.59 -5.45 -25.51
N ALA A 104 -7.58 -4.92 -24.78
CA ALA A 104 -8.16 -3.60 -25.03
C ALA A 104 -7.20 -2.43 -24.74
N TYR A 105 -6.41 -2.50 -23.66
CA TYR A 105 -5.43 -1.44 -23.32
C TYR A 105 -4.22 -1.47 -24.26
N ALA A 106 -3.76 -2.66 -24.66
CA ALA A 106 -2.70 -2.78 -25.65
C ALA A 106 -3.11 -2.17 -27.01
N ALA A 107 -4.35 -2.38 -27.42
CA ALA A 107 -4.91 -1.75 -28.62
C ALA A 107 -4.98 -0.23 -28.50
N GLU A 108 -5.36 0.30 -27.33
CA GLU A 108 -5.42 1.75 -27.06
C GLU A 108 -4.03 2.41 -27.11
N VAL A 109 -3.04 1.82 -26.44
CA VAL A 109 -1.65 2.32 -26.45
C VAL A 109 -1.05 2.24 -27.85
N SER A 110 -1.32 1.16 -28.58
CA SER A 110 -0.89 1.03 -29.98
C SER A 110 -1.52 2.12 -30.85
N ARG A 111 -2.79 2.48 -30.61
CA ARG A 111 -3.47 3.54 -31.36
C ARG A 111 -2.84 4.91 -31.09
N ARG A 112 -2.59 5.22 -29.82
CA ARG A 112 -1.91 6.47 -29.41
C ARG A 112 -0.47 6.61 -29.91
N ASN A 113 0.27 5.52 -30.00
CA ASN A 113 1.62 5.54 -30.57
C ASN A 113 1.63 5.63 -32.10
N SER A 114 0.51 5.33 -32.77
CA SER A 114 0.36 5.47 -34.22
C SER A 114 -0.03 6.90 -34.64
N GLU A 115 -0.52 7.71 -33.69
CA GLU A 115 -0.94 9.10 -33.88
C GLU A 115 0.13 10.13 -33.44
N ALA A 116 1.31 9.66 -33.01
CA ALA A 116 2.48 10.47 -32.64
C ALA A 116 3.60 10.30 -33.67
#